data_AF-A0A936AZH6-F1
#
_entry.id   AF-A0A936AZH6-F1
#
_cell.length_a   1.000
_cell.length_b   1.000
_cell.length_c   1.000
_cell.angle_alpha   90.00
_cell.angle_beta   90.00
_cell.angle_gamma   90.00
#
_symmetry.space_group_name_H-M   'P 1'
#
loop_
_entity.id
_entity.type
_entity.pdbx_description
1 polymer ?
#
loop_
_entity_poly.entity_id
_entity_poly.type
_entity_poly.pdbx_seq_one_letter_code
_entity_poly.pdbx_strand_id
1 'polypeptide(L)'
;MTKTDFYHEFLDSLSVLLKSNIKFEVRTTIHSALLNGDDIYEMVNILSELGYCGKYFIQNFRDHSRTLGNPGPSFYDFDLSKCRNKSIQVIER
;
A
#
# COMPACT_ATOMS: atom_id res chain seq x y z
N MET A 1 -22.26 -5.08 -0.22
CA MET A 1 -21.32 -3.96 0.01
C MET A 1 -20.99 -3.96 1.50
N THR A 2 -19.90 -4.59 1.92
CA THR A 2 -19.47 -4.52 3.32
C THR A 2 -18.88 -3.14 3.55
N LYS A 3 -19.72 -2.27 4.09
CA LYS A 3 -19.42 -0.89 4.49
C LYS A 3 -18.74 -0.92 5.86
N THR A 4 -17.66 -1.67 5.97
CA THR A 4 -16.90 -1.80 7.22
C THR A 4 -15.58 -1.09 7.02
N ASP A 5 -15.40 -0.02 7.78
CA ASP A 5 -14.18 0.75 7.83
C ASP A 5 -13.18 0.00 8.71
N PHE A 6 -12.30 -0.78 8.08
CA PHE A 6 -11.25 -1.57 8.76
C PHE A 6 -9.95 -0.78 8.94
N TYR A 7 -9.98 0.53 8.69
CA TYR A 7 -8.77 1.35 8.74
C TYR A 7 -8.21 1.41 10.16
N HIS A 8 -9.07 1.52 11.17
CA HIS A 8 -8.64 1.55 12.57
C HIS A 8 -7.98 0.24 13.00
N GLU A 9 -8.56 -0.91 12.64
CA GLU A 9 -8.01 -2.22 12.95
C GLU A 9 -6.66 -2.46 12.24
N PHE A 10 -6.51 -1.91 11.03
CA PHE A 10 -5.23 -1.88 10.34
C PHE A 10 -4.18 -1.08 11.14
N LEU A 11 -4.52 0.12 11.61
CA LEU A 11 -3.61 0.95 12.41
C LEU A 11 -3.20 0.27 13.72
N ASP A 12 -4.15 -0.37 14.41
CA ASP A 12 -3.88 -1.12 15.63
C ASP A 12 -2.94 -2.31 15.36
N SER A 13 -3.19 -3.05 14.28
CA SER A 13 -2.33 -4.17 13.87
C SER A 13 -0.92 -3.70 13.52
N LEU A 14 -0.79 -2.58 12.81
CA LEU A 14 0.49 -1.98 12.48
C LEU A 14 1.24 -1.52 13.74
N SER A 15 0.54 -0.91 14.70
CA SER A 15 1.10 -0.49 16.00
C SER A 15 1.70 -1.67 16.78
N VAL A 16 1.04 -2.83 16.77
CA VAL A 16 1.57 -4.07 17.38
C VAL A 16 2.86 -4.51 16.69
N LEU A 17 2.91 -4.49 15.36
CA LEU A 17 4.09 -4.87 14.60
C LEU A 17 5.27 -3.91 14.85
N LEU A 18 5.02 -2.60 14.86
CA LEU A 18 6.03 -1.56 15.13
C LEU A 18 6.64 -1.67 16.53
N LYS A 19 5.86 -2.09 17.53
CA LYS A 19 6.34 -2.31 18.90
C LYS A 19 7.00 -3.68 19.11
N SER A 20 6.93 -4.55 18.11
CA SER A 20 7.52 -5.89 18.17
C SER A 20 8.96 -5.89 17.65
N ASN A 21 9.74 -6.91 18.02
CA ASN A 21 11.07 -7.15 17.42
C ASN A 21 10.99 -8.00 16.14
N ILE A 22 9.78 -8.17 15.57
CA ILE A 22 9.57 -8.98 14.37
C ILE A 22 9.89 -8.13 13.15
N LYS A 23 10.69 -8.68 12.23
CA LYS A 23 10.90 -8.04 10.93
C LYS A 23 9.66 -8.23 10.07
N PHE A 24 9.08 -7.14 9.59
CA PHE A 24 7.91 -7.18 8.72
C PHE A 24 8.05 -6.19 7.56
N GLU A 25 7.17 -6.35 6.58
CA GLU A 25 7.10 -5.55 5.38
C GLU A 25 5.67 -5.07 5.19
N VAL A 26 5.47 -3.81 4.80
CA VAL A 26 4.16 -3.34 4.36
C VAL A 26 4.05 -3.53 2.86
N ARG A 27 2.89 -4.02 2.39
CA ARG A 27 2.63 -4.25 0.97
C ARG A 27 1.27 -3.72 0.56
N THR A 28 1.18 -3.21 -0.66
CA THR A 28 -0.09 -2.78 -1.25
C THR A 28 -0.20 -3.28 -2.68
N THR A 29 -1.32 -3.95 -2.95
CA THR A 29 -1.69 -4.31 -4.33
C THR A 29 -2.44 -3.14 -4.94
N ILE A 30 -1.95 -2.61 -6.05
CA ILE A 30 -2.53 -1.46 -6.73
C ILE A 30 -3.33 -1.90 -7.96
N HIS A 31 -4.34 -1.10 -8.31
CA HIS A 31 -5.07 -1.14 -9.56
C HIS A 31 -5.43 0.31 -9.90
N SER A 32 -5.24 0.74 -11.15
CA SER A 32 -5.38 2.15 -11.55
C SER A 32 -6.79 2.73 -11.33
N ALA A 33 -7.82 1.87 -11.33
CA ALA A 33 -9.19 2.28 -11.01
C ALA A 33 -9.46 2.49 -9.50
N LEU A 34 -8.54 2.07 -8.62
CA LEU A 34 -8.68 2.12 -7.17
C LEU A 34 -7.68 3.05 -6.50
N LEU A 35 -6.45 3.11 -7.02
CA LEU A 35 -5.34 3.87 -6.44
C LEU A 35 -4.54 4.57 -7.54
N ASN A 36 -4.19 5.82 -7.28
CA ASN A 36 -3.31 6.66 -8.07
C ASN A 36 -2.00 6.97 -7.32
N GLY A 37 -1.08 7.71 -7.94
CA GLY A 37 0.22 8.03 -7.35
C GLY A 37 0.15 8.91 -6.09
N ASP A 38 -0.84 9.80 -6.01
CA ASP A 38 -1.04 10.67 -4.85
C ASP A 38 -1.54 9.85 -3.66
N ASP A 39 -2.42 8.86 -3.89
CA ASP A 39 -2.87 7.94 -2.84
C ASP A 39 -1.68 7.17 -2.25
N ILE A 40 -0.78 6.67 -3.11
CA ILE A 40 0.44 5.96 -2.66
C ILE A 40 1.37 6.90 -1.88
N TYR A 41 1.50 8.15 -2.31
CA TYR A 41 2.29 9.15 -1.60
C TYR A 41 1.71 9.46 -0.21
N GLU A 42 0.39 9.60 -0.10
CA GLU A 42 -0.31 9.78 1.17
C GLU A 42 -0.08 8.58 2.10
N MET A 43 -0.24 7.35 1.59
CA MET A 43 0.03 6.12 2.36
C MET A 43 1.48 6.07 2.88
N VAL A 44 2.47 6.50 2.09
CA VAL A 44 3.87 6.59 2.52
C VAL A 44 4.04 7.58 3.66
N ASN A 45 3.40 8.75 3.60
CA ASN A 45 3.47 9.74 4.67
C ASN A 45 2.83 9.21 5.95
N ILE A 46 1.64 8.61 5.86
CA ILE A 46 0.94 8.00 7.01
C ILE A 46 1.84 6.94 7.68
N LEU A 47 2.39 6.00 6.90
CA LEU A 47 3.28 4.96 7.43
C LEU A 47 4.50 5.58 8.13
N SER A 48 5.09 6.62 7.54
CA SER A 48 6.25 7.30 8.10
C SER A 48 5.92 8.06 9.39
N GLU A 49 4.75 8.71 9.47
CA GLU A 49 4.27 9.41 10.67
C GLU A 49 3.98 8.43 11.82
N LEU A 50 3.50 7.23 11.50
CA LEU A 50 3.32 6.14 12.45
C LEU A 50 4.64 5.52 12.92
N GLY A 51 5.77 5.91 12.33
CA GLY A 51 7.11 5.45 12.71
C GLY A 51 7.60 4.23 11.92
N TYR A 52 6.89 3.82 10.85
CA TYR A 52 7.39 2.78 9.97
C TYR A 52 8.60 3.28 9.18
N CYS A 53 9.69 2.51 9.23
CA CYS A 53 10.91 2.75 8.47
C CYS A 53 11.28 1.46 7.74
N GLY A 54 11.51 1.53 6.43
CA GLY A 54 11.87 0.35 5.64
C GLY A 54 11.35 0.35 4.22
N LYS A 55 11.05 -0.85 3.72
CA LYS A 55 10.64 -1.09 2.34
C LYS A 55 9.13 -1.22 2.26
N TYR A 56 8.51 -0.35 1.49
CA TYR A 56 7.09 -0.43 1.15
C TYR A 56 6.96 -1.04 -0.25
N PHE A 57 6.36 -2.24 -0.32
CA PHE A 57 6.27 -2.96 -1.58
C PHE A 57 4.94 -2.70 -2.27
N ILE A 58 5.04 -2.32 -3.54
CA ILE A 58 3.89 -2.12 -4.41
C ILE A 58 3.81 -3.27 -5.38
N GLN A 59 2.65 -3.89 -5.45
CA GLN A 59 2.38 -5.05 -6.29
C GLN A 59 1.28 -4.69 -7.29
N ASN A 60 1.56 -4.84 -8.58
CA ASN A 60 0.53 -4.63 -9.59
C ASN A 60 -0.50 -5.76 -9.55
N PHE A 61 -1.78 -5.39 -9.54
CA PHE A 61 -2.85 -6.34 -9.76
C PHE A 61 -2.68 -7.04 -11.13
N ARG A 62 -2.91 -8.36 -11.18
CA ARG A 62 -2.77 -9.16 -12.40
C ARG A 62 -4.14 -9.67 -12.82
N ASP A 63 -4.56 -9.33 -14.04
CA ASP A 63 -5.90 -9.65 -14.59
C ASP A 63 -6.18 -11.14 -14.85
N HIS A 64 -5.29 -12.03 -14.45
CA HIS A 64 -5.31 -13.44 -14.87
C HIS A 64 -6.13 -14.33 -13.91
N SER A 65 -6.73 -13.75 -12.87
CA SER A 65 -7.55 -14.47 -11.89
C SER A 65 -8.99 -13.98 -11.87
N ARG A 66 -9.95 -14.90 -11.76
CA ARG A 66 -11.37 -14.58 -11.54
C ARG A 66 -11.51 -13.74 -10.26
N THR A 67 -11.92 -12.48 -10.40
CA THR A 67 -12.21 -11.57 -9.29
C THR A 67 -13.71 -11.41 -9.05
N LEU A 68 -14.08 -10.88 -7.88
CA LEU A 68 -15.48 -10.61 -7.50
C LEU A 68 -16.18 -9.54 -8.38
N GLY A 69 -15.41 -8.83 -9.23
CA GLY A 69 -15.86 -7.96 -10.31
C GLY A 69 -14.79 -7.93 -11.41
N ASN A 70 -15.09 -7.37 -12.59
CA ASN A 70 -14.11 -7.22 -13.68
C ASN A 70 -13.60 -5.76 -13.72
N PRO A 71 -12.48 -5.44 -13.04
CA PRO A 71 -11.99 -4.06 -12.96
C PRO A 71 -11.40 -3.55 -14.29
N GLY A 72 -11.32 -4.40 -15.31
CA GLY A 72 -10.69 -4.09 -16.58
C GLY A 72 -9.16 -4.06 -16.46
N PRO A 73 -8.46 -3.66 -17.53
CA PRO A 73 -7.00 -3.57 -17.53
C PRO A 73 -6.49 -2.45 -16.62
N SER A 74 -5.43 -2.74 -15.87
CA SER A 74 -4.71 -1.73 -15.08
C SER A 74 -3.66 -1.00 -15.93
N PHE A 75 -3.74 0.34 -15.98
CA PHE A 75 -2.74 1.19 -16.63
C PHE A 75 -2.21 2.21 -15.61
N TYR A 76 -0.92 2.14 -15.28
CA TYR A 76 -0.28 3.09 -14.36
C TYR A 76 0.46 4.15 -15.18
N ASP A 77 0.10 5.42 -14.99
CA ASP A 77 0.77 6.56 -15.62
C ASP A 77 1.64 7.35 -14.62
N PHE A 78 1.85 6.80 -13.43
CA PHE A 78 2.61 7.45 -12.36
C PHE A 78 3.85 6.64 -11.98
N ASP A 79 4.93 7.37 -11.75
CA ASP A 79 6.23 6.83 -11.41
C ASP A 79 6.34 6.64 -9.89
N LEU A 80 6.20 5.38 -9.44
CA LEU A 80 6.31 4.99 -8.02
C LEU A 80 7.63 5.40 -7.37
N SER A 81 8.69 5.62 -8.17
CA SER A 81 9.97 6.08 -7.64
C SER A 81 9.87 7.48 -7.02
N LYS A 82 8.88 8.29 -7.42
CA LYS A 82 8.60 9.62 -6.87
C LYS A 82 7.86 9.55 -5.54
N CYS A 83 7.14 8.46 -5.27
CA CYS A 83 6.36 8.27 -4.06
C CYS A 83 7.22 7.80 -2.89
N ARG A 84 8.39 8.42 -2.64
CA ARG A 84 9.30 8.03 -1.55
C ARG A 84 9.53 9.19 -0.59
N ASN A 85 9.93 8.86 0.63
CA ASN A 85 10.33 9.87 1.61
C ASN A 85 11.68 9.49 2.28
N LYS A 86 12.08 10.26 3.31
CA LYS A 86 13.36 10.05 3.99
C LYS A 86 13.47 8.69 4.72
N SER A 87 12.34 8.12 5.14
CA SER A 87 12.28 6.95 6.01
C SER A 87 11.85 5.66 5.28
N ILE A 88 11.15 5.80 4.15
CA ILE A 88 10.52 4.69 3.43
C ILE A 88 10.98 4.66 1.97
N GLN A 89 11.41 3.48 1.53
CA GLN A 89 11.75 3.17 0.15
C GLN A 89 10.61 2.40 -0.51
N VAL A 90 10.05 2.93 -1.59
CA VAL A 90 9.02 2.26 -2.38
C VAL A 90 9.66 1.36 -3.43
N ILE A 91 9.24 0.10 -3.46
CA ILE A 91 9.79 -0.94 -4.35
C ILE A 91 8.65 -1.65 -5.06
N GLU A 92 8.69 -1.67 -6.39
CA GLU A 92 7.78 -2.45 -7.22
C GLU A 92 8.21 -3.94 -7.25
N ARG A 93 7.24 -4.85 -7.15
CA ARG A 93 7.49 -6.30 -7.07
C ARG A 93 6.54 -7.14 -7.94
#